data_AF-A0AAX1QN99-F1
#
_entry.id   AF-A0AAX1QN99-F1
#
_cell.length_a   1.000
_cell.length_b   1.000
_cell.length_c   1.000
_cell.angle_alpha   90.00
_cell.angle_beta   90.00
_cell.angle_gamma   90.00
#
_symmetry.space_group_name_H-M   'P 1'
#
loop_
_entity.id
_entity.type
_entity.pdbx_description
1 polymer ?
#
loop_
_entity_poly.entity_id
_entity_poly.type
_entity_poly.pdbx_seq_one_letter_code
_entity_poly.pdbx_strand_id
1 'polypeptide(L)' 'MNKYEIETAILTEFAQFMPTIEHLPFDKALPKMRKEAWRLADKYDTDGANVFNIFFKRYGELKNDK' A
#
# COMPACT_ATOMS: atom_id res chain seq x y z
N MET A 1 10.00 -4.63 15.13
CA MET A 1 10.19 -4.92 13.71
C MET A 1 11.29 -4.05 13.16
N ASN A 2 12.16 -4.58 12.32
CA ASN A 2 13.13 -3.79 11.58
C ASN A 2 12.45 -3.04 10.42
N LYS A 3 13.16 -2.08 9.82
CA LYS A 3 12.63 -1.25 8.73
C LYS A 3 12.08 -2.09 7.56
N TYR A 4 12.81 -3.14 7.17
CA TYR A 4 12.41 -4.00 6.05
C TYR A 4 11.13 -4.79 6.36
N GLU A 5 10.96 -5.29 7.59
CA GLU A 5 9.75 -5.96 8.06
C GLU A 5 8.54 -5.02 8.03
N ILE A 6 8.71 -3.76 8.47
CA ILE A 6 7.65 -2.74 8.46
C ILE A 6 7.22 -2.43 7.03
N GLU A 7 8.17 -2.16 6.14
CA GLU A 7 7.88 -1.88 4.73
C GLU A 7 7.21 -3.08 4.03
N THR A 8 7.62 -4.31 4.36
CA THR A 8 7.03 -5.53 3.81
C THR A 8 5.60 -5.73 4.30
N ALA A 9 5.32 -5.40 5.57
CA ALA A 9 3.97 -5.42 6.14
C ALA A 9 3.05 -4.37 5.50
N ILE A 10 3.55 -3.13 5.32
CA ILE A 10 2.85 -2.06 4.58
C ILE A 10 2.52 -2.53 3.16
N LEU A 11 3.51 -3.06 2.44
CA LEU A 11 3.35 -3.55 1.07
C LEU A 11 2.30 -4.65 0.97
N THR A 12 2.34 -5.62 1.89
CA THR A 12 1.41 -6.76 1.94
C THR A 12 -0.02 -6.30 2.21
N GLU A 13 -0.23 -5.47 3.23
CA GLU A 13 -1.58 -4.96 3.55
C GLU A 13 -2.14 -4.10 2.42
N PHE A 14 -1.33 -3.22 1.85
CA PHE A 14 -1.79 -2.36 0.75
C PHE A 14 -2.11 -3.19 -0.50
N ALA A 15 -1.32 -4.23 -0.80
CA ALA A 15 -1.61 -5.16 -1.89
C ALA A 15 -2.90 -5.96 -1.67
N GLN A 16 -3.21 -6.38 -0.44
CA GLN A 16 -4.47 -7.05 -0.09
C GLN A 16 -5.68 -6.12 -0.25
N PHE A 17 -5.48 -4.81 -0.10
CA PHE A 17 -6.52 -3.82 -0.32
C PHE A 17 -6.83 -3.57 -1.81
N MET A 18 -5.84 -3.67 -2.71
CA MET A 18 -6.00 -3.33 -4.13
C MET A 18 -7.17 -4.04 -4.84
N PRO A 19 -7.43 -5.35 -4.67
CA PRO A 19 -8.57 -6.02 -5.28
C PRO A 19 -9.93 -5.42 -4.92
N THR A 20 -10.04 -4.78 -3.75
CA THR A 20 -11.31 -4.17 -3.29
C THR A 20 -11.70 -2.92 -4.08
N ILE A 21 -10.75 -2.32 -4.80
CA ILE A 21 -10.96 -1.10 -5.60
C ILE A 21 -10.76 -1.34 -7.10
N GLU A 22 -10.41 -2.55 -7.52
CA GLU A 22 -10.08 -2.88 -8.93
C GLU A 22 -11.26 -2.65 -9.88
N HIS A 23 -12.49 -2.94 -9.44
CA HIS A 23 -13.69 -2.79 -10.26
C HIS A 23 -14.30 -1.39 -10.21
N LEU A 24 -13.71 -0.47 -9.44
CA LEU A 24 -14.22 0.88 -9.31
C LEU A 24 -13.63 1.79 -10.39
N PRO A 25 -14.39 2.77 -10.90
CA PRO A 25 -13.82 3.78 -11.77
C PRO A 25 -12.80 4.62 -10.98
N PHE A 26 -11.81 5.14 -11.69
CA PHE A 26 -10.62 5.76 -11.10
C PHE A 26 -10.95 6.90 -10.12
N ASP A 27 -11.95 7.72 -10.43
CA ASP A 27 -12.45 8.80 -9.57
C ASP A 27 -12.96 8.32 -8.21
N LYS A 28 -13.49 7.09 -8.14
CA LYS A 28 -13.95 6.45 -6.89
C LYS A 28 -12.87 5.61 -6.22
N ALA A 29 -11.96 5.02 -6.99
CA ALA A 29 -10.85 4.23 -6.50
C ALA A 29 -9.78 5.10 -5.80
N LEU A 30 -9.44 6.25 -6.40
CA LEU A 30 -8.41 7.17 -5.89
C LEU A 30 -8.64 7.62 -4.44
N PRO A 31 -9.84 8.12 -4.04
CA PRO A 31 -10.09 8.52 -2.65
C PRO A 31 -9.96 7.35 -1.67
N LYS A 32 -10.37 6.14 -2.09
CA LYS A 32 -10.27 4.92 -1.26
C LYS A 32 -8.82 4.51 -1.07
N MET A 33 -8.03 4.53 -2.15
CA MET A 33 -6.59 4.27 -2.12
C MET A 33 -5.85 5.26 -1.21
N ARG A 34 -6.18 6.56 -1.29
CA ARG A 34 -5.63 7.58 -0.39
C ARG A 34 -5.99 7.32 1.07
N LYS A 35 -7.25 6.97 1.35
CA LYS A 35 -7.71 6.66 2.70
C LYS A 35 -6.96 5.47 3.29
N GLU A 36 -6.73 4.43 2.50
CA GLU A 36 -5.97 3.27 2.94
C GLU A 36 -4.50 3.61 3.20
N ALA A 37 -3.89 4.44 2.34
CA ALA A 37 -2.52 4.90 2.56
C ALA A 37 -2.38 5.67 3.88
N TRP A 38 -3.36 6.50 4.24
CA TRP A 38 -3.39 7.17 5.53
C TRP A 38 -3.63 6.22 6.71
N ARG A 39 -4.52 5.24 6.58
CA ARG A 39 -4.72 4.21 7.61
C ARG A 39 -3.41 3.46 7.91
N LEU A 40 -2.65 3.10 6.87
CA LEU A 40 -1.35 2.44 7.04
C LEU A 40 -0.29 3.39 7.58
N ALA A 41 -0.30 4.65 7.15
CA ALA A 41 0.58 5.69 7.66
C ALA A 41 0.44 5.84 9.18
N ASP A 42 -0.80 5.96 9.66
CA ASP A 42 -1.11 6.05 11.10
C ASP A 42 -0.71 4.76 11.85
N LYS A 43 -0.95 3.58 11.26
CA LYS A 43 -0.63 2.29 11.89
C LYS A 43 0.86 2.07 12.07
N TYR A 44 1.67 2.52 11.12
CA TYR A 44 3.10 2.25 11.05
C TYR A 44 3.98 3.46 11.40
N ASP A 45 3.37 4.52 11.95
CA ASP A 45 4.04 5.77 12.34
C ASP A 45 4.90 6.35 11.20
N THR A 46 4.27 6.53 10.05
CA THR A 46 4.88 7.05 8.82
C THR A 46 3.93 8.01 8.13
N ASP A 47 4.33 8.62 7.01
CA ASP A 47 3.43 9.41 6.16
C ASP A 47 2.88 8.63 4.95
N GLY A 48 1.75 9.09 4.41
CA GLY A 48 1.10 8.46 3.27
C GLY A 48 1.93 8.49 1.99
N ALA A 49 2.81 9.48 1.79
CA ALA A 49 3.70 9.49 0.62
C ALA A 49 4.75 8.40 0.73
N ASN A 50 5.24 8.09 1.93
CA ASN A 50 6.13 6.95 2.16
C ASN A 50 5.42 5.61 1.90
N VAL A 51 4.15 5.45 2.28
CA VAL A 51 3.36 4.26 1.94
C VAL A 51 3.28 4.05 0.43
N PHE A 52 2.96 5.11 -0.32
CA PHE A 52 2.96 5.05 -1.79
C PHE A 52 4.35 4.78 -2.38
N ASN A 53 5.40 5.39 -1.82
CA ASN A 53 6.77 5.14 -2.26
C ASN A 53 7.18 3.67 -2.07
N ILE A 54 6.87 3.08 -0.92
CA ILE A 54 7.11 1.66 -0.64
C ILE A 54 6.35 0.82 -1.66
N PHE A 55 5.06 1.10 -1.84
CA PHE A 55 4.23 0.39 -2.79
C PHE A 55 4.80 0.48 -4.21
N PHE A 56 5.00 1.67 -4.79
CA PHE A 56 5.47 1.80 -6.17
C PHE A 56 6.91 1.29 -6.39
N LYS A 57 7.82 1.48 -5.43
CA LYS A 57 9.21 0.99 -5.56
C LYS A 57 9.30 -0.53 -5.47
N ARG A 58 8.47 -1.15 -4.62
CA ARG A 58 8.56 -2.57 -4.28
C ARG A 58 7.40 -3.41 -4.84
N TYR A 59 6.46 -2.82 -5.56
CA TYR A 59 5.34 -3.54 -6.17
C TYR A 59 5.79 -4.68 -7.10
N GLY A 60 6.93 -4.48 -7.78
CA GLY A 60 7.54 -5.50 -8.62
C GLY A 60 8.05 -6.72 -7.84
N GLU A 61 8.42 -6.56 -6.57
CA GLU A 61 8.87 -7.67 -5.71
C GLU A 61 7.72 -8.67 -5.47
N LEU A 62 6.47 -8.19 -5.33
CA LEU A 62 5.29 -9.05 -5.18
C LEU A 62 4.99 -9.91 -6.42
N LYS A 63 5.46 -9.49 -7.60
CA LYS A 63 5.23 -10.22 -8.87
C LYS A 63 6.28 -11.28 -9.15
N ASN A 64 7.44 -11.20 -8.50
CA ASN A 64 8.56 -12.14 -8.68
C ASN A 64 8.51 -13.32 -7.70
N ASP A 65 7.49 -13.41 -6.85
CA ASP A 65 7.26 -14.54 -5.93
C ASP A 65 6.38 -15.63 -6.58
N LYS A 66 6.60 -15.89 -7.88
CA LYS A 66 5.93 -16.94 -8.67
C LYS A 66 6.93 -17.73 -9.50
#